data_AF-A0A9W9YW15-F1
#
_entry.id   AF-A0A9W9YW15-F1
#
_cell.length_a   1.000
_cell.length_b   1.000
_cell.length_c   1.000
_cell.angle_alpha   90.00
_cell.angle_beta   90.00
_cell.angle_gamma   90.00
#
_symmetry.space_group_name_H-M   'P 1'
#
loop_
_entity.id
_entity.type
_entity.pdbx_description
1 polymer ?
#
loop_
_entity_poly.entity_id
_entity_poly.type
_entity_poly.pdbx_seq_one_letter_code
_entity_poly.pdbx_strand_id
1 'polypeptide(L)'
;MEANMVNIWKSHFVLEEQMLEIRASLLTPHQVLKASGHVDRFADYMVKDVKSGDCYRADHLLEGHLEKLLADKKLDEGLKKEYESVIGQIDNYGMKELGELLKKYNAKSPVTGNDLTDPVEFNLMFTTSIGPSGLIPGYLRPETAQGIFVNFKRLLEANNGRLPFAAAQIGPAFRNEISPRAGLLRVREFTLAEIETLC
;
A
#
# COMPACT_ATOMS: atom_id res chain seq x y z
N MET A 1 14.65 12.73 16.03
CA MET A 1 13.20 12.94 16.02
C MET A 1 12.46 11.62 15.96
N GLU A 2 12.70 10.76 14.94
CA GLU A 2 12.09 9.42 14.81
C GLU A 2 12.21 8.56 16.08
N ALA A 3 13.43 8.41 16.62
CA ALA A 3 13.66 7.63 17.85
C ALA A 3 12.81 8.10 19.04
N ASN A 4 12.56 9.41 19.16
CA ASN A 4 11.72 9.96 20.22
C ASN A 4 10.25 9.59 20.01
N MET A 5 9.76 9.64 18.77
CA MET A 5 8.39 9.23 18.45
C MET A 5 8.17 7.74 18.72
N VAL A 6 9.12 6.89 18.32
CA VAL A 6 9.07 5.45 18.60
C VAL A 6 9.06 5.18 20.11
N ASN A 7 9.90 5.88 20.88
CA ASN A 7 9.93 5.74 22.34
C ASN A 7 8.61 6.19 22.98
N ILE A 8 8.03 7.30 22.54
CA ILE A 8 6.72 7.76 23.04
C ILE A 8 5.64 6.72 22.72
N TRP A 9 5.60 6.20 21.50
CA TRP A 9 4.64 5.18 21.08
C TRP A 9 4.78 3.90 21.90
N LYS A 10 6.02 3.42 22.12
CA LYS A 10 6.30 2.26 22.98
C LYS A 10 5.84 2.48 24.40
N SER A 11 6.14 3.63 25.00
CA SER A 11 5.69 3.94 26.35
C SER A 11 4.16 3.98 26.43
N HIS A 12 3.51 4.59 25.44
CA HIS A 12 2.06 4.77 25.46
C HIS A 12 1.26 3.50 25.21
N PHE A 13 1.73 2.61 24.33
CA PHE A 13 0.99 1.39 23.98
C PHE A 13 1.62 0.12 24.56
N VAL A 14 2.89 -0.12 24.25
CA VAL A 14 3.54 -1.40 24.61
C VAL A 14 3.69 -1.53 26.12
N LEU A 15 4.18 -0.48 26.80
CA LEU A 15 4.41 -0.52 28.24
C LEU A 15 3.10 -0.37 29.03
N GLU A 16 2.25 0.58 28.66
CA GLU A 16 0.99 0.86 29.37
C GLU A 16 0.04 -0.36 29.33
N GLU A 17 -0.13 -0.98 28.16
CA GLU A 17 -1.04 -2.12 27.95
C GLU A 17 -0.34 -3.49 28.12
N GLN A 18 0.92 -3.50 28.57
CA GLN A 18 1.72 -4.71 28.78
C GLN A 18 1.74 -5.66 27.57
N MET A 19 1.89 -5.09 26.37
CA MET A 19 1.84 -5.85 25.12
C MET A 19 3.12 -6.69 24.92
N LEU A 20 2.97 -7.82 24.24
CA LEU A 20 4.11 -8.65 23.83
C LEU A 20 4.83 -8.01 22.63
N GLU A 21 5.99 -7.40 22.85
CA GLU A 21 6.83 -6.88 21.76
C GLU A 21 7.60 -8.01 21.06
N ILE A 22 7.53 -8.08 19.73
CA ILE A 22 8.35 -9.00 18.91
C ILE A 22 9.08 -8.30 17.76
N ARG A 23 10.04 -9.01 17.19
CA ARG A 23 10.73 -8.63 15.96
C ARG A 23 10.83 -9.81 15.00
N ALA A 24 9.97 -9.84 13.98
CA ALA A 24 10.04 -10.77 12.86
C ALA A 24 11.01 -10.31 11.76
N SER A 25 11.37 -11.22 10.86
CA SER A 25 12.21 -10.94 9.68
C SER A 25 11.54 -9.97 8.70
N LEU A 26 12.37 -9.32 7.87
CA LEU A 26 11.90 -8.48 6.75
C LEU A 26 11.61 -9.33 5.51
N LEU A 27 12.43 -10.36 5.29
CA LEU A 27 12.26 -11.34 4.24
C LEU A 27 11.13 -12.30 4.62
N THR A 28 10.16 -12.41 3.73
CA THR A 28 8.96 -13.22 3.92
C THR A 28 8.85 -14.23 2.79
N PRO A 29 8.78 -15.54 3.09
CA PRO A 29 8.55 -16.58 2.08
C PRO A 29 7.22 -16.37 1.36
N HIS A 30 7.17 -16.68 0.07
CA HIS A 30 5.97 -16.53 -0.76
C HIS A 30 4.70 -17.14 -0.15
N GLN A 31 4.80 -18.32 0.46
CA GLN A 31 3.65 -19.03 1.03
C GLN A 31 2.93 -18.22 2.12
N VAL A 32 3.65 -17.44 2.92
CA VAL A 32 3.05 -16.60 3.97
C VAL A 32 2.17 -15.52 3.35
N LEU A 33 2.70 -14.81 2.34
CA LEU A 33 1.99 -13.72 1.67
C LEU A 33 0.92 -14.20 0.68
N LYS A 34 1.05 -15.43 0.19
CA LYS A 34 0.00 -16.10 -0.57
C LYS A 34 -1.17 -16.47 0.34
N ALA A 35 -0.88 -17.06 1.51
CA ALA A 35 -1.91 -17.44 2.48
C ALA A 35 -2.67 -16.22 3.03
N SER A 36 -2.00 -15.09 3.23
CA SER A 36 -2.66 -13.85 3.64
C SER A 36 -3.37 -13.09 2.51
N GLY A 37 -3.31 -13.59 1.27
CA GLY A 37 -3.95 -12.98 0.10
C GLY A 37 -3.19 -11.80 -0.52
N HIS A 38 -2.06 -11.39 0.06
CA HIS A 38 -1.27 -10.27 -0.46
C HIS A 38 -0.77 -10.50 -1.89
N VAL A 39 -0.35 -11.73 -2.22
CA VAL A 39 0.11 -12.07 -3.58
C VAL A 39 -0.97 -11.76 -4.63
N ASP A 40 -2.24 -11.94 -4.29
CA ASP A 40 -3.35 -11.86 -5.23
C ASP A 40 -4.09 -10.52 -5.21
N ARG A 41 -3.92 -9.72 -4.17
CA ARG A 41 -4.72 -8.50 -3.95
C ARG A 41 -3.92 -7.27 -3.58
N PHE A 42 -2.65 -7.42 -3.21
CA PHE A 42 -1.81 -6.29 -2.82
C PHE A 42 -1.20 -5.61 -4.05
N ALA A 43 -2.08 -5.04 -4.87
CA ALA A 43 -1.75 -4.44 -6.14
C ALA A 43 -2.55 -3.15 -6.36
N ASP A 44 -1.92 -2.23 -7.07
CA ASP A 44 -2.56 -1.03 -7.60
C ASP A 44 -2.73 -1.17 -9.12
N TYR A 45 -3.63 -0.39 -9.70
CA TYR A 45 -3.73 -0.28 -11.15
C TYR A 45 -2.74 0.77 -11.68
N MET A 46 -1.94 0.38 -12.66
CA MET A 46 -0.88 1.19 -13.26
C MET A 46 -1.17 1.44 -14.74
N VAL A 47 -0.91 2.67 -15.18
CA VAL A 47 -0.85 3.05 -16.60
C VAL A 47 0.54 3.57 -16.95
N LYS A 48 0.90 3.48 -18.22
CA LYS A 48 2.20 3.94 -18.72
C LYS A 48 2.03 4.96 -19.83
N ASP A 49 2.90 5.97 -19.86
CA ASP A 49 3.07 6.80 -21.05
C ASP A 49 3.61 5.94 -22.20
N VAL A 50 2.90 5.93 -23.33
CA VAL A 50 3.23 5.07 -24.48
C VAL A 50 4.60 5.40 -25.10
N LYS A 51 5.09 6.63 -24.94
CA LYS A 51 6.37 7.07 -25.51
C LYS A 51 7.50 7.08 -24.48
N SER A 52 7.30 7.64 -23.29
CA SER A 52 8.38 7.74 -22.28
C SER A 52 8.52 6.48 -21.43
N GLY A 53 7.46 5.68 -21.29
CA GLY A 53 7.41 4.53 -20.38
C GLY A 53 7.21 4.91 -18.92
N ASP A 54 7.02 6.20 -18.61
CA ASP A 54 6.74 6.65 -17.25
C ASP A 54 5.47 6.01 -16.70
N CYS A 55 5.55 5.51 -15.48
CA CYS A 55 4.47 4.76 -14.83
C CYS A 55 3.71 5.65 -13.85
N TYR A 56 2.39 5.59 -13.90
CA TYR A 56 1.48 6.31 -13.03
C TYR A 56 0.46 5.36 -12.42
N ARG A 57 0.05 5.65 -11.18
CA ARG A 57 -1.08 4.97 -10.55
C ARG A 57 -2.37 5.53 -11.18
N ALA A 58 -3.24 4.66 -11.67
CA ALA A 58 -4.33 5.01 -12.59
C ALA A 58 -5.41 5.88 -11.93
N ASP A 59 -5.80 5.54 -10.71
CA ASP A 59 -6.72 6.31 -9.86
C ASP A 59 -6.17 7.72 -9.58
N HIS A 60 -4.95 7.85 -9.08
CA HIS A 60 -4.31 9.14 -8.80
C HIS A 60 -4.16 10.02 -10.04
N LEU A 61 -3.84 9.41 -11.18
CA LEU A 61 -3.75 10.12 -12.45
C LEU A 61 -5.12 10.66 -12.87
N LEU A 62 -6.17 9.86 -12.72
CA LEU A 62 -7.54 10.27 -13.01
C LEU A 62 -8.00 11.37 -12.04
N GLU A 63 -7.77 11.21 -10.74
CA GLU A 63 -8.09 12.20 -9.70
C GLU A 63 -7.45 13.55 -10.03
N GLY A 64 -6.12 13.59 -10.19
CA GLY A 64 -5.41 14.83 -10.48
C GLY A 64 -5.80 15.46 -11.82
N HIS A 65 -6.20 14.67 -12.81
CA HIS A 65 -6.76 15.17 -14.07
C HIS A 65 -8.12 15.83 -13.88
N LEU A 66 -9.03 15.17 -13.14
CA LEU A 66 -10.37 15.69 -12.85
C LEU A 66 -10.32 16.94 -11.97
N GLU A 67 -9.46 16.97 -10.95
CA GLU A 67 -9.23 18.18 -10.12
C GLU A 67 -8.77 19.37 -10.97
N LYS A 68 -7.88 19.12 -11.95
CA LYS A 68 -7.43 20.16 -12.88
C LYS A 68 -8.56 20.68 -13.77
N LEU A 69 -9.48 19.81 -14.20
CA LEU A 69 -10.66 20.21 -14.96
C LEU A 69 -11.67 20.99 -14.09
N LEU A 70 -11.84 20.60 -12.83
CA LEU A 70 -12.69 21.28 -11.86
C LEU A 70 -12.23 22.72 -11.55
N ALA A 71 -10.94 23.02 -11.74
CA ALA A 71 -10.40 24.36 -11.57
C ALA A 71 -10.80 25.33 -12.71
N ASP A 72 -11.34 24.85 -13.83
CA ASP A 72 -11.84 25.71 -14.91
C ASP A 72 -13.18 26.35 -14.53
N LYS A 73 -13.20 27.69 -14.46
CA LYS A 73 -14.38 28.49 -14.12
C LYS A 73 -15.50 28.40 -15.15
N LYS A 74 -15.25 27.89 -16.34
CA LYS A 74 -16.25 27.74 -17.42
C LYS A 74 -16.89 26.35 -17.45
N LEU A 75 -16.53 25.46 -16.53
CA LEU A 75 -17.09 24.12 -16.49
C LEU A 75 -18.59 24.16 -16.17
N ASP A 76 -19.35 23.34 -16.88
CA ASP A 76 -20.77 23.16 -16.61
C ASP A 76 -21.02 22.56 -15.21
N GLU A 77 -22.03 23.05 -14.50
CA GLU A 77 -22.38 22.59 -13.14
C GLU A 77 -22.78 21.10 -13.10
N GLY A 78 -23.33 20.56 -14.20
CA GLY A 78 -23.63 19.13 -14.32
C GLY A 78 -22.36 18.29 -14.36
N LEU A 79 -21.39 18.69 -15.20
CA LEU A 79 -20.08 18.03 -15.28
C LEU A 79 -19.28 18.17 -13.99
N LYS A 80 -19.39 19.31 -13.31
CA LYS A 80 -18.73 19.53 -12.02
C LYS A 80 -19.16 18.48 -10.98
N LYS A 81 -20.47 18.28 -10.82
CA LYS A 81 -21.03 17.26 -9.92
C LYS A 81 -20.63 15.84 -10.33
N GLU A 82 -20.57 15.58 -11.63
CA GLU A 82 -20.11 14.29 -12.15
C GLU A 82 -18.66 14.02 -11.74
N TYR A 83 -17.75 14.96 -11.95
CA TYR A 83 -16.33 14.81 -11.59
C TYR A 83 -16.14 14.66 -10.07
N GLU A 84 -16.83 15.46 -9.26
CA GLU A 84 -16.82 15.33 -7.80
C GLU A 84 -17.32 13.96 -7.34
N SER A 85 -18.36 13.42 -8.00
CA SER A 85 -18.87 12.07 -7.72
C SER A 85 -17.86 10.98 -8.09
N VAL A 86 -17.18 11.13 -9.23
CA VAL A 86 -16.15 10.17 -9.67
C VAL A 86 -14.95 10.18 -8.73
N ILE A 87 -14.46 11.35 -8.33
CA ILE A 87 -13.37 11.49 -7.35
C ILE A 87 -13.78 10.86 -6.02
N GLY A 88 -15.00 11.13 -5.53
CA GLY A 88 -15.49 10.57 -4.27
C GLY A 88 -15.66 9.05 -4.25
N GLN A 89 -15.64 8.39 -5.42
CA GLN A 89 -15.78 6.94 -5.56
C GLN A 89 -14.53 6.28 -6.15
N ILE A 90 -13.42 7.01 -6.27
CA ILE A 90 -12.29 6.58 -7.11
C ILE A 90 -11.64 5.26 -6.65
N ASP A 91 -11.58 5.04 -5.33
CA ASP A 91 -11.04 3.82 -4.71
C ASP A 91 -11.89 2.57 -4.94
N ASN A 92 -13.13 2.73 -5.40
CA ASN A 92 -14.07 1.62 -5.63
C ASN A 92 -14.06 1.12 -7.07
N TYR A 93 -13.44 1.85 -8.01
CA TYR A 93 -13.44 1.47 -9.40
C TYR A 93 -12.45 0.32 -9.68
N GLY A 94 -12.93 -0.67 -10.43
CA GLY A 94 -12.08 -1.75 -10.94
C GLY A 94 -11.18 -1.30 -12.09
N MET A 95 -10.23 -2.15 -12.47
CA MET A 95 -9.28 -1.91 -13.57
C MET A 95 -9.96 -1.45 -14.87
N LYS A 96 -11.06 -2.12 -15.25
CA LYS A 96 -11.79 -1.83 -16.49
C LYS A 96 -12.49 -0.48 -16.43
N GLU A 97 -13.17 -0.20 -15.32
CA GLU A 97 -13.90 1.06 -15.09
C GLU A 97 -12.94 2.23 -15.09
N LEU A 98 -11.79 2.13 -14.41
CA LEU A 98 -10.74 3.15 -14.47
C LEU A 98 -10.23 3.36 -15.89
N GLY A 99 -10.03 2.29 -16.67
CA GLY A 99 -9.62 2.38 -18.07
C GLY A 99 -10.64 3.11 -18.94
N GLU A 100 -11.93 2.84 -18.72
CA GLU A 100 -13.02 3.52 -19.41
C GLU A 100 -13.12 5.00 -19.01
N LEU A 101 -12.99 5.33 -17.73
CA LEU A 101 -13.01 6.71 -17.22
C LEU A 101 -11.82 7.52 -17.75
N LEU A 102 -10.61 6.94 -17.74
CA LEU A 102 -9.42 7.58 -18.31
C LEU A 102 -9.61 7.93 -19.79
N LYS A 103 -10.22 7.03 -20.56
CA LYS A 103 -10.56 7.27 -21.98
C LYS A 103 -11.67 8.31 -22.13
N LYS A 104 -12.75 8.18 -21.34
CA LYS A 104 -13.92 9.08 -21.36
C LYS A 104 -13.52 10.52 -21.12
N TYR A 105 -12.65 10.77 -20.15
CA TYR A 105 -12.18 12.11 -19.80
C TYR A 105 -10.89 12.52 -20.52
N ASN A 106 -10.43 11.72 -21.49
CA ASN A 106 -9.21 11.95 -22.28
C ASN A 106 -8.00 12.30 -21.40
N ALA A 107 -7.82 11.55 -20.32
CA ALA A 107 -6.71 11.72 -19.40
C ALA A 107 -5.39 11.32 -20.07
N LYS A 108 -4.36 12.14 -19.89
CA LYS A 108 -3.04 11.98 -20.54
C LYS A 108 -1.93 12.03 -19.51
N SER A 109 -0.72 11.68 -19.94
CA SER A 109 0.48 11.85 -19.11
C SER A 109 0.59 13.31 -18.63
N PRO A 110 0.68 13.56 -17.30
CA PRO A 110 0.70 14.92 -16.76
C PRO A 110 1.99 15.69 -17.08
N VAL A 111 3.05 14.99 -17.51
CA VAL A 111 4.36 15.58 -17.80
C VAL A 111 4.51 15.87 -19.29
N THR A 112 4.15 14.90 -20.14
CA THR A 112 4.41 14.95 -21.58
C THR A 112 3.18 15.25 -22.42
N GLY A 113 1.97 15.02 -21.87
CA GLY A 113 0.71 15.08 -22.62
C GLY A 113 0.51 13.93 -23.60
N ASN A 114 1.30 12.86 -23.53
CA ASN A 114 1.13 11.68 -24.37
C ASN A 114 -0.04 10.80 -23.92
N ASP A 115 -0.49 9.93 -24.83
CA ASP A 115 -1.49 8.91 -24.54
C ASP A 115 -0.94 7.83 -23.59
N LEU A 116 -1.86 7.23 -22.84
CA LEU A 116 -1.57 6.23 -21.82
C LEU A 116 -1.95 4.83 -22.31
N THR A 117 -1.26 3.80 -21.82
CA THR A 117 -1.68 2.41 -21.99
C THR A 117 -2.97 2.12 -21.23
N ASP A 118 -3.62 1.00 -21.57
CA ASP A 118 -4.68 0.46 -20.71
C ASP A 118 -4.13 0.15 -19.30
N PRO A 119 -4.97 0.30 -18.24
CA PRO A 119 -4.55 -0.04 -16.89
C PRO A 119 -4.22 -1.52 -16.76
N VAL A 120 -3.14 -1.79 -16.02
CA VAL A 120 -2.71 -3.15 -15.68
C VAL A 120 -2.51 -3.25 -14.17
N GLU A 121 -2.72 -4.43 -13.63
CA GLU A 121 -2.44 -4.71 -12.23
C GLU A 121 -0.93 -4.72 -11.96
N PHE A 122 -0.52 -4.07 -10.87
CA PHE A 122 0.86 -3.97 -10.45
C PHE A 122 0.99 -4.31 -8.97
N ASN A 123 1.64 -5.44 -8.68
CA ASN A 123 1.86 -5.88 -7.30
C ASN A 123 2.85 -4.94 -6.59
N LEU A 124 2.44 -4.42 -5.43
CA LEU A 124 3.21 -3.45 -4.66
C LEU A 124 4.27 -4.10 -3.75
N MET A 125 4.47 -5.42 -3.78
CA MET A 125 5.52 -6.06 -3.00
C MET A 125 6.84 -6.10 -3.76
N PHE A 126 7.95 -5.84 -3.07
CA PHE A 126 9.27 -6.12 -3.63
C PHE A 126 9.53 -7.62 -3.64
N THR A 127 9.82 -8.16 -4.82
CA THR A 127 10.14 -9.57 -5.02
C THR A 127 11.64 -9.81 -4.82
N THR A 128 11.98 -10.98 -4.30
CA THR A 128 13.37 -11.44 -4.15
C THR A 128 13.42 -12.97 -4.19
N SER A 129 14.62 -13.53 -4.21
CA SER A 129 14.85 -14.97 -4.11
C SER A 129 15.64 -15.27 -2.84
N ILE A 130 15.20 -16.28 -2.09
CA ILE A 130 15.80 -16.69 -0.81
C ILE A 130 16.75 -17.87 -1.07
N GLY A 131 17.99 -17.73 -0.58
CA GLY A 131 19.01 -18.77 -0.71
C GLY A 131 19.73 -18.79 -2.06
N PRO A 132 20.81 -19.59 -2.18
CA PRO A 132 21.75 -19.52 -3.30
C PRO A 132 21.21 -20.09 -4.61
N SER A 133 20.16 -20.92 -4.56
CA SER A 133 19.58 -21.54 -5.75
C SER A 133 18.69 -20.60 -6.57
N GLY A 134 18.22 -19.49 -5.97
CA GLY A 134 17.25 -18.60 -6.59
C GLY A 134 15.84 -19.20 -6.73
N LEU A 135 15.62 -20.44 -6.26
CA LEU A 135 14.37 -21.17 -6.49
C LEU A 135 13.27 -20.89 -5.47
N ILE A 136 13.61 -20.27 -4.32
CA ILE A 136 12.65 -19.99 -3.26
C ILE A 136 12.19 -18.54 -3.43
N PRO A 137 10.98 -18.28 -3.98
CA PRO A 137 10.48 -16.93 -4.09
C PRO A 137 10.19 -16.35 -2.70
N GLY A 138 10.57 -15.09 -2.52
CA GLY A 138 10.31 -14.33 -1.32
C GLY A 138 9.96 -12.89 -1.65
N TYR A 139 9.57 -12.16 -0.62
CA TYR A 139 9.25 -10.75 -0.71
C TYR A 139 9.86 -10.01 0.47
N LEU A 140 10.06 -8.71 0.31
CA LEU A 140 10.14 -7.82 1.48
C LEU A 140 8.73 -7.61 2.01
N ARG A 141 8.55 -7.70 3.33
CA ARG A 141 7.22 -7.59 3.95
C ARG A 141 6.55 -6.23 3.65
N PRO A 142 5.27 -6.21 3.22
CA PRO A 142 4.52 -4.97 2.99
C PRO A 142 3.90 -4.36 4.27
N GLU A 143 3.89 -5.13 5.35
CA GLU A 143 3.37 -4.82 6.69
C GLU A 143 4.12 -5.67 7.72
N THR A 144 3.88 -5.42 9.02
CA THR A 144 4.51 -6.15 10.13
C THR A 144 3.62 -7.22 10.76
N ALA A 145 2.30 -7.10 10.61
CA ALA A 145 1.26 -7.99 11.15
C ALA A 145 1.49 -9.49 10.89
N GLN A 146 1.88 -9.87 9.66
CA GLN A 146 2.14 -11.28 9.31
C GLN A 146 3.19 -11.93 10.22
N GLY A 147 4.18 -11.16 10.68
CA GLY A 147 5.20 -11.64 11.62
C GLY A 147 4.62 -12.01 12.98
N ILE A 148 3.57 -11.33 13.43
CA ILE A 148 2.83 -11.62 14.65
C ILE A 148 1.99 -12.89 14.45
N PHE A 149 1.23 -12.97 13.36
CA PHE A 149 0.36 -14.12 13.09
C PHE A 149 1.11 -15.44 12.96
N VAL A 150 2.24 -15.47 12.24
CA VAL A 150 3.05 -16.71 12.13
C VAL A 150 3.64 -17.16 13.47
N ASN A 151 3.76 -16.24 14.44
CA ASN A 151 4.24 -16.51 15.79
C ASN A 151 3.12 -16.62 16.84
N PHE A 152 1.84 -16.62 16.42
CA PHE A 152 0.68 -16.62 17.33
C PHE A 152 0.78 -17.66 18.45
N LYS A 153 1.15 -18.90 18.11
CA LYS A 153 1.27 -19.98 19.12
C LYS A 153 2.27 -19.63 20.23
N ARG A 154 3.44 -19.10 19.88
CA ARG A 154 4.49 -18.72 20.84
C ARG A 154 4.08 -17.51 21.68
N LEU A 155 3.38 -16.57 21.07
CA LEU A 155 2.84 -15.39 21.75
C LEU A 155 1.75 -15.77 22.76
N LEU A 156 0.83 -16.65 22.34
CA LEU A 156 -0.21 -17.19 23.21
C LEU A 156 0.39 -17.98 24.38
N GLU A 157 1.43 -18.78 24.13
CA GLU A 157 2.18 -19.49 25.18
C GLU A 157 2.85 -18.51 26.16
N ALA A 158 3.44 -17.41 25.66
CA ALA A 158 4.00 -16.36 26.50
C ALA A 158 2.93 -15.65 27.37
N ASN A 159 1.68 -15.60 26.91
CA ASN A 159 0.54 -15.14 27.70
C ASN A 159 -0.19 -16.27 28.47
N ASN A 160 0.50 -17.37 28.77
CA ASN A 160 -0.05 -18.52 29.51
C ASN A 160 -1.33 -19.13 28.91
N GLY A 161 -1.49 -19.05 27.58
CA GLY A 161 -2.66 -19.58 26.88
C GLY A 161 -3.93 -18.76 27.05
N ARG A 162 -3.86 -17.53 27.57
CA ARG A 162 -5.03 -16.70 27.86
C ARG A 162 -5.27 -15.66 26.76
N LEU A 163 -6.55 -15.40 26.50
CA LEU A 163 -7.05 -14.28 25.71
C LEU A 163 -7.85 -13.33 26.63
N PRO A 164 -7.98 -12.04 26.29
CA PRO A 164 -7.28 -11.38 25.18
C PRO A 164 -5.81 -11.10 25.51
N PHE A 165 -4.99 -10.91 24.48
CA PHE A 165 -3.66 -10.30 24.61
C PHE A 165 -3.33 -9.49 23.36
N ALA A 166 -2.38 -8.57 23.48
CA ALA A 166 -1.88 -7.80 22.35
C ALA A 166 -0.41 -8.10 22.09
N ALA A 167 -0.03 -8.16 20.82
CA ALA A 167 1.35 -8.22 20.39
C ALA A 167 1.66 -7.01 19.50
N ALA A 168 2.84 -6.43 19.68
CA ALA A 168 3.26 -5.24 18.95
C ALA A 168 4.57 -5.51 18.20
N GLN A 169 4.70 -4.90 17.03
CA GLN A 169 5.94 -4.91 16.27
C GLN A 169 6.24 -3.53 15.70
N ILE A 170 7.48 -3.09 15.88
CA ILE A 170 8.00 -1.86 15.27
C ILE A 170 9.15 -2.24 14.35
N GLY A 171 9.11 -1.75 13.12
CA GLY A 171 10.22 -1.92 12.17
C GLY A 171 9.85 -1.53 10.75
N PRO A 172 10.80 -1.69 9.81
CA PRO A 172 10.58 -1.26 8.44
C PRO A 172 9.60 -2.20 7.73
N ALA A 173 8.84 -1.61 6.81
CA ALA A 173 8.01 -2.28 5.83
C ALA A 173 8.26 -1.65 4.45
N PHE A 174 7.95 -2.41 3.40
CA PHE A 174 8.32 -2.04 2.04
C PHE A 174 7.12 -2.11 1.11
N ARG A 175 6.88 -1.02 0.38
CA ARG A 175 5.86 -0.95 -0.67
C ARG A 175 6.51 -0.42 -1.93
N ASN A 176 6.49 -1.19 -3.00
CA ASN A 176 7.06 -0.83 -4.30
C ASN A 176 6.17 0.20 -5.01
N GLU A 177 6.02 1.38 -4.40
CA GLU A 177 5.15 2.45 -4.87
C GLU A 177 5.43 2.81 -6.34
N ILE A 178 4.37 2.87 -7.17
CA ILE A 178 4.46 3.11 -8.62
C ILE A 178 5.09 4.46 -8.92
N SER A 179 4.63 5.51 -8.23
CA SER A 179 5.08 6.90 -8.44
C SER A 179 5.21 7.66 -7.11
N PRO A 180 6.32 7.48 -6.37
CA PRO A 180 6.51 8.12 -5.06
C PRO A 180 6.89 9.59 -5.21
N ARG A 181 5.89 10.47 -5.38
CA ARG A 181 6.09 11.92 -5.64
C ARG A 181 5.75 12.84 -4.46
N ALA A 182 5.34 12.28 -3.31
CA ALA A 182 4.82 13.03 -2.17
C ALA A 182 5.81 13.18 -0.99
N GLY A 183 7.11 13.16 -1.28
CA GLY A 183 8.16 13.22 -0.25
C GLY A 183 8.00 12.09 0.78
N LEU A 184 7.99 12.42 2.08
CA LEU A 184 7.83 11.44 3.16
C LEU A 184 6.43 10.80 3.25
N LEU A 185 5.42 11.36 2.58
CA LEU A 185 4.06 10.80 2.60
C LEU A 185 3.92 9.55 1.70
N ARG A 186 4.80 9.40 0.70
CA ARG A 186 4.86 8.21 -0.16
C ARG A 186 6.30 7.81 -0.42
N VAL A 187 6.75 6.87 0.39
CA VAL A 187 8.09 6.28 0.32
C VAL A 187 7.97 4.77 0.14
N ARG A 188 9.04 4.16 -0.39
CA ARG A 188 9.08 2.71 -0.65
C ARG A 188 9.52 1.88 0.55
N GLU A 189 10.12 2.53 1.53
CA GLU A 189 10.55 1.97 2.80
C GLU A 189 10.18 2.95 3.90
N PHE A 190 9.55 2.46 4.96
CA PHE A 190 9.14 3.26 6.10
C PHE A 190 9.03 2.41 7.36
N THR A 191 9.23 3.03 8.52
CA THR A 191 9.04 2.40 9.83
C THR A 191 7.55 2.38 10.17
N LEU A 192 7.01 1.20 10.44
CA LEU A 192 5.67 0.99 10.98
C LEU A 192 5.74 0.59 12.45
N ALA A 193 4.68 0.91 13.17
CA ALA A 193 4.39 0.41 14.51
C ALA A 193 2.96 -0.15 14.49
N GLU A 194 2.82 -1.47 14.49
CA GLU A 194 1.52 -2.15 14.42
C GLU A 194 1.27 -2.95 15.71
N ILE A 195 -0.01 -3.07 16.06
CA ILE A 195 -0.50 -3.81 17.22
C ILE A 195 -1.58 -4.76 16.71
N GLU A 196 -1.44 -6.04 17.05
CA GLU A 196 -2.48 -7.03 16.85
C GLU A 196 -3.08 -7.37 18.21
N THR A 197 -4.31 -6.93 18.43
CA THR A 197 -5.10 -7.30 19.61
C THR A 197 -5.86 -8.58 19.29
N LEU A 198 -5.52 -9.66 19.99
CA LEU A 198 -6.05 -11.00 19.78
C LEU A 198 -7.09 -11.27 20.87
N CYS A 199 -8.34 -11.46 20.46
CA CYS A 199 -9.50 -11.66 21.34
C CYS A 199 -10.25 -12.96 21.06
#